data_AF-A0A3A8ZW43-F1
#
_entry.id   AF-A0A3A8ZW43-F1
#
_cell.length_a   1.000
_cell.length_b   1.000
_cell.length_c   1.000
_cell.angle_alpha   90.00
_cell.angle_beta   90.00
_cell.angle_gamma   90.00
#
_symmetry.space_group_name_H-M   'P 1'
#
loop_
_entity.id
_entity.type
_entity.pdbx_description
1 polymer ?
#
loop_
_entity_poly.entity_id
_entity_poly.type
_entity_poly.pdbx_seq_one_letter_code
_entity_poly.pdbx_strand_id
1 'polypeptide(L)'
;MKYEFEGTVEFRENENTIAVPFNVWEVCEKVGDAPVRVCFDDVCFICDLVPRGQGYYDIPVSQDTLSKVELGKKYLISIEIVGNVVSVGGDSPYSVENPIRRIDGVDLVTQPWDGLCGQSCIAMIAGTTLDEACDIMKCREWQANMSKMIATLEYLGIRHADKIVYTLGKIVELPGCCIIMERMGRYSHYLVGYEGKYYDPNLGVLKEFDMTKVVGYLEIIA
;
A
#
# COMPACT_ATOMS: atom_id res chain seq x y z
N MET A 1 -5.70 -8.90 1.50
CA MET A 1 -4.63 -7.99 1.01
C MET A 1 -3.35 -8.33 1.75
N LYS A 2 -2.28 -8.59 1.00
CA LYS A 2 -0.95 -8.93 1.51
C LYS A 2 -0.08 -7.67 1.58
N TYR A 3 0.75 -7.55 2.61
CA TYR A 3 1.74 -6.47 2.72
C TYR A 3 3.13 -7.10 2.78
N GLU A 4 3.98 -6.75 1.82
CA GLU A 4 5.29 -7.36 1.63
C GLU A 4 6.41 -6.35 1.88
N PHE A 5 7.40 -6.71 2.69
CA PHE A 5 8.51 -5.82 3.05
C PHE A 5 9.76 -6.61 3.46
N GLU A 6 10.94 -6.00 3.34
CA GLU A 6 12.14 -6.56 3.95
C GLU A 6 12.19 -6.24 5.46
N GLY A 7 12.41 -7.25 6.29
CA GLY A 7 12.58 -7.07 7.73
C GLY A 7 13.63 -8.03 8.30
N THR A 8 14.04 -7.74 9.54
CA THR A 8 15.05 -8.50 10.27
C THR A 8 14.49 -8.89 11.63
N VAL A 9 14.82 -10.10 12.08
CA VAL A 9 14.55 -10.51 13.47
C VAL A 9 15.60 -9.88 14.37
N GLU A 10 15.15 -9.06 15.32
CA GLU A 10 15.99 -8.34 16.28
C GLU A 10 15.54 -8.63 17.71
N PHE A 11 16.49 -8.64 18.64
CA PHE A 11 16.18 -8.74 20.08
C PHE A 11 15.89 -7.36 20.66
N ARG A 12 14.67 -7.16 21.17
CA ARG A 12 14.19 -5.90 21.74
C ARG A 12 13.35 -6.17 22.98
N GLU A 13 13.59 -5.41 24.04
CA GLU A 13 12.76 -5.42 25.27
C GLU A 13 12.47 -6.83 25.84
N ASN A 14 13.47 -7.72 25.75
CA ASN A 14 13.47 -9.13 26.19
C ASN A 14 12.84 -10.16 25.25
N GLU A 15 12.37 -9.76 24.07
CA GLU A 15 11.79 -10.67 23.08
C GLU A 15 12.43 -10.48 21.70
N ASN A 16 12.29 -11.46 20.82
CA ASN A 16 12.71 -11.30 19.43
C ASN A 16 11.51 -10.83 18.61
N THR A 17 11.69 -9.74 17.87
CA THR A 17 10.61 -9.13 17.09
C THR A 17 11.07 -8.75 15.70
N ILE A 18 10.10 -8.49 14.82
CA ILE A 18 10.32 -7.89 13.52
C ILE A 18 9.46 -6.62 13.45
N ALA A 19 10.07 -5.48 13.12
CA ALA A 19 9.33 -4.23 12.98
C ALA A 19 8.44 -4.21 11.73
N VAL A 20 7.16 -3.84 11.89
CA VAL A 20 6.30 -3.51 10.75
C VAL A 20 6.66 -2.10 10.27
N PRO A 21 6.99 -1.89 8.98
CA PRO A 21 7.63 -0.65 8.54
C PRO A 21 6.63 0.46 8.19
N PHE A 22 5.34 0.26 8.46
CA PHE A 22 4.28 1.21 8.16
C PHE A 22 3.28 1.31 9.33
N ASN A 23 2.51 2.39 9.33
CA ASN A 23 1.47 2.62 10.31
C ASN A 23 0.27 1.69 10.03
N VAL A 24 0.04 0.71 10.90
CA VAL A 24 -1.01 -0.29 10.75
C VAL A 24 -2.40 0.34 10.88
N TRP A 25 -2.56 1.39 11.68
CA TRP A 25 -3.85 2.08 11.82
C TRP A 25 -4.25 2.77 10.52
N GLU A 26 -3.30 3.39 9.83
CA GLU A 26 -3.54 4.11 8.58
C GLU A 26 -3.72 3.16 7.39
N VAL A 27 -2.91 2.10 7.35
CA VAL A 27 -2.88 1.18 6.21
C VAL A 27 -4.00 0.16 6.31
N CYS A 28 -4.24 -0.42 7.48
CA CYS A 28 -5.19 -1.52 7.67
C CYS A 28 -6.53 -1.10 8.26
N GLU A 29 -6.71 0.19 8.57
CA GLU A 29 -7.90 0.77 9.23
C GLU A 29 -8.31 0.02 10.52
N LYS A 30 -7.31 -0.53 11.23
CA LYS A 30 -7.50 -1.38 12.41
C LYS A 30 -6.73 -0.81 13.60
N VAL A 31 -7.42 -0.60 14.71
CA VAL A 31 -6.84 -0.07 15.96
C VAL A 31 -6.94 -1.14 17.05
N GLY A 32 -5.85 -1.34 17.79
CA GLY A 32 -5.79 -2.35 18.86
C GLY A 32 -5.36 -3.71 18.33
N ASP A 33 -6.13 -4.75 18.64
CA ASP A 33 -5.83 -6.15 18.29
C ASP A 33 -5.75 -6.32 16.78
N ALA A 34 -4.60 -6.77 16.29
CA ALA A 34 -4.32 -6.94 14.87
C ALA A 34 -3.78 -8.36 14.61
N PRO A 35 -4.66 -9.39 14.55
CA PRO A 35 -4.27 -10.73 14.16
C PRO A 35 -3.82 -10.73 12.70
N VAL A 36 -2.60 -11.20 12.48
CA VAL A 36 -1.99 -11.31 11.16
C VAL A 36 -1.51 -12.73 10.90
N ARG A 37 -1.64 -13.16 9.66
CA ARG A 37 -0.85 -14.27 9.13
C ARG A 37 0.48 -13.70 8.65
N VAL A 38 1.57 -14.18 9.23
CA VAL A 38 2.93 -13.81 8.87
C VAL A 38 3.55 -14.97 8.10
N CYS A 39 4.23 -14.68 6.99
CA CYS A 39 4.97 -15.65 6.20
C CYS A 39 6.31 -15.07 5.74
N PHE A 40 7.39 -15.84 5.86
CA PHE A 40 8.72 -15.54 5.30
C PHE A 40 9.56 -16.81 5.23
N ASP A 41 10.39 -16.95 4.19
CA ASP A 41 11.02 -18.22 3.80
C ASP A 41 9.98 -19.36 3.85
N ASP A 42 10.27 -20.47 4.53
CA ASP A 42 9.36 -21.63 4.69
C ASP A 42 8.50 -21.54 5.97
N VAL A 43 8.51 -20.41 6.66
CA VAL A 43 7.82 -20.22 7.94
C VAL A 43 6.55 -19.41 7.75
N CYS A 44 5.42 -19.95 8.20
CA CYS A 44 4.16 -19.23 8.31
C CYS A 44 3.51 -19.47 9.67
N PHE A 45 2.99 -18.42 10.29
CA PHE A 45 2.25 -18.49 11.56
C PHE A 45 1.23 -17.37 11.68
N ILE A 46 0.33 -17.49 12.65
CA ILE A 46 -0.63 -16.44 13.01
C ILE A 46 -0.24 -15.89 14.37
N CYS A 47 -0.24 -14.57 14.51
CA CYS A 47 -0.02 -13.89 15.78
C CYS A 47 -0.78 -12.56 15.83
N ASP A 48 -0.96 -12.04 17.04
CA ASP A 48 -1.34 -10.64 17.23
C ASP A 48 -0.10 -9.76 17.18
N LEU A 49 -0.19 -8.66 16.45
CA LEU A 49 0.86 -7.65 16.44
C LEU A 49 0.96 -6.95 17.81
N VAL A 50 2.19 -6.69 18.26
CA VAL A 50 2.47 -6.01 19.54
C VAL A 50 2.61 -4.50 19.29
N PRO A 51 1.78 -3.64 19.91
CA PRO A 51 1.81 -2.21 19.66
C PRO A 51 3.06 -1.55 20.25
N ARG A 52 3.69 -0.67 19.47
CA ARG A 52 4.77 0.24 19.89
C ARG A 52 4.30 1.67 20.15
N GLY A 53 3.03 1.93 19.87
CA GLY A 53 2.41 3.24 19.98
C GLY A 53 2.30 3.95 18.63
N GLN A 54 1.36 4.91 18.56
CA GLN A 54 1.10 5.74 17.37
C GLN A 54 0.84 4.91 16.08
N GLY A 55 0.25 3.73 16.21
CA GLY A 55 -0.07 2.87 15.07
C GLY A 55 1.08 2.04 14.51
N TYR A 56 2.27 2.10 15.11
CA TYR A 56 3.37 1.20 14.80
C TYR A 56 3.32 -0.04 15.67
N TYR A 57 3.70 -1.16 15.08
CA TYR A 57 3.65 -2.48 15.70
C TYR A 57 4.90 -3.30 15.37
N ASP A 58 5.16 -4.28 16.22
CA ASP A 58 6.15 -5.32 16.00
C ASP A 58 5.46 -6.69 15.89
N ILE A 59 6.03 -7.58 15.07
CA ILE A 59 5.65 -8.98 14.97
C ILE A 59 6.44 -9.75 16.03
N PRO A 60 5.79 -10.40 17.02
CA PRO A 60 6.50 -11.23 17.99
C PRO A 60 7.00 -12.53 17.34
N VAL A 61 8.24 -12.92 17.63
CA VAL A 61 8.86 -14.14 17.09
C VAL A 61 9.07 -15.15 18.23
N SER A 62 8.31 -16.24 18.17
CA SER A 62 8.40 -17.35 19.14
C SER A 62 9.75 -18.09 19.08
N GLN A 63 10.10 -18.81 20.14
CA GLN A 63 11.31 -19.66 20.15
C GLN A 63 11.30 -20.74 19.07
N ASP A 64 10.13 -21.31 18.77
CA ASP A 64 9.99 -22.29 17.71
C ASP A 64 10.29 -21.69 16.33
N THR A 65 9.88 -20.43 16.11
CA THR A 65 10.23 -19.69 14.90
C THR A 65 11.71 -19.33 14.88
N LEU A 66 12.29 -18.90 16.00
CA LEU A 66 13.72 -18.59 16.13
C LEU A 66 14.62 -19.75 15.75
N SER A 67 14.22 -20.98 16.07
CA SER A 67 14.98 -22.19 15.69
C SER A 67 15.11 -22.41 14.17
N LYS A 68 14.29 -21.71 13.37
CA LYS A 68 14.20 -21.86 11.90
C LYS A 68 14.77 -20.67 11.16
N VAL A 69 15.24 -19.64 11.86
CA VAL A 69 15.65 -18.36 11.28
C VAL A 69 16.99 -17.92 11.89
N GLU A 70 17.81 -17.30 11.07
CA GLU A 70 19.04 -16.62 11.48
C GLU A 70 18.74 -15.19 11.94
N LEU A 71 19.22 -14.82 13.13
CA LEU A 71 19.16 -13.46 13.66
C LEU A 71 20.02 -12.50 12.82
N GLY A 72 19.53 -11.29 12.57
CA GLY A 72 20.26 -10.30 11.77
C GLY A 72 20.19 -10.51 10.25
N LYS A 73 19.79 -11.69 9.76
CA LYS A 73 19.48 -11.93 8.34
C LYS A 73 18.23 -11.12 7.95
N LYS A 74 18.25 -10.54 6.75
CA LYS A 74 17.07 -9.92 6.14
C LYS A 74 16.18 -10.97 5.50
N TYR A 75 14.89 -10.86 5.74
CA TYR A 75 13.85 -11.72 5.17
C TYR A 75 12.87 -10.88 4.38
N LEU A 76 12.34 -11.45 3.29
CA LEU A 76 11.16 -10.91 2.63
C LEU A 76 9.93 -11.39 3.40
N ILE A 77 9.30 -10.49 4.13
CA ILE A 77 8.20 -10.75 5.04
C ILE A 77 6.90 -10.37 4.38
N SER A 78 5.93 -11.25 4.53
CA SER A 78 4.54 -11.06 4.14
C SER A 78 3.67 -11.04 5.39
N ILE A 79 2.80 -10.04 5.50
CA ILE A 79 1.69 -10.08 6.46
C ILE A 79 0.34 -9.92 5.79
N GLU A 80 -0.66 -10.61 6.30
CA GLU A 80 -2.06 -10.49 5.88
C GLU A 80 -2.95 -10.41 7.12
N ILE A 81 -3.87 -9.44 7.17
CA ILE A 81 -4.80 -9.28 8.30
C ILE A 81 -5.81 -10.41 8.28
N VAL A 82 -5.91 -11.17 9.37
CA VAL A 82 -6.90 -12.24 9.52
C VAL A 82 -8.26 -11.64 9.85
N GLY A 83 -9.29 -12.05 9.10
CA GLY A 83 -10.69 -11.67 9.35
C GLY A 83 -11.17 -10.36 8.71
N ASN A 84 -10.32 -9.60 8.03
CA ASN A 84 -10.75 -8.45 7.24
C ASN A 84 -11.18 -8.90 5.84
N VAL A 85 -12.46 -9.22 5.67
CA VAL A 85 -13.13 -9.20 4.36
C VAL A 85 -13.79 -7.84 4.24
N VAL A 86 -13.02 -6.82 3.88
CA VAL A 86 -13.61 -5.52 3.53
C VAL A 86 -14.09 -5.63 2.09
N SER A 87 -15.28 -6.19 1.89
CA SER A 87 -15.94 -6.21 0.60
C SER A 87 -16.70 -4.89 0.42
N VAL A 88 -16.12 -3.92 -0.29
CA VAL A 88 -16.87 -2.74 -0.75
C VAL A 88 -17.56 -3.09 -2.07
N GLY A 89 -18.51 -4.03 -2.00
CA GLY A 89 -19.20 -4.57 -3.16
C GLY A 89 -20.72 -4.41 -3.11
N GLY A 90 -21.23 -3.43 -2.35
CA GLY A 90 -22.67 -3.30 -2.13
C GLY A 90 -23.46 -2.98 -3.40
N ASP A 91 -23.02 -2.01 -4.20
CA ASP A 91 -23.80 -1.45 -5.32
C ASP A 91 -22.90 -0.91 -6.46
N SER A 92 -21.80 -1.60 -6.81
CA SER A 92 -20.99 -1.15 -7.94
C SER A 92 -21.66 -1.48 -9.29
N PRO A 93 -21.72 -0.53 -10.24
CA PRO A 93 -22.12 -0.80 -11.61
C PRO A 93 -20.99 -1.44 -12.45
N TYR A 94 -19.78 -1.58 -11.89
CA TYR A 94 -18.59 -2.11 -12.55
C TYR A 94 -18.21 -3.49 -12.03
N SER A 95 -17.45 -4.23 -12.83
CA SER A 95 -16.83 -5.50 -12.44
C SER A 95 -15.46 -5.66 -13.07
N VAL A 96 -14.73 -6.71 -12.69
CA VAL A 96 -13.42 -7.03 -13.29
C VAL A 96 -13.52 -7.37 -14.79
N GLU A 97 -14.67 -7.88 -15.22
CA GLU A 97 -15.01 -8.19 -16.61
C GLU A 97 -15.51 -6.95 -17.37
N ASN A 98 -16.19 -6.04 -16.67
CA ASN A 98 -16.70 -4.78 -17.20
C ASN A 98 -16.26 -3.59 -16.31
N PRO A 99 -14.97 -3.22 -16.34
CA PRO A 99 -14.46 -2.11 -15.55
C PRO A 99 -14.94 -0.77 -16.10
N ILE A 100 -14.79 0.30 -15.32
CA ILE A 100 -15.07 1.67 -15.80
C ILE A 100 -14.30 1.99 -17.09
N ARG A 101 -13.08 1.48 -17.23
CA ARG A 101 -12.28 1.53 -18.46
C ARG A 101 -11.19 0.44 -18.48
N ARG A 102 -10.55 0.30 -19.64
CA ARG A 102 -9.23 -0.33 -19.76
C ARG A 102 -8.14 0.73 -19.66
N ILE A 103 -6.98 0.38 -19.10
CA ILE A 103 -5.86 1.30 -18.93
C ILE A 103 -4.90 1.11 -20.10
N ASP A 104 -5.05 1.95 -21.12
CA ASP A 104 -4.19 2.01 -22.31
C ASP A 104 -3.35 3.31 -22.35
N GLY A 105 -3.55 4.19 -21.37
CA GLY A 105 -2.81 5.43 -21.19
C GLY A 105 -3.23 6.16 -19.91
N VAL A 106 -2.31 6.98 -19.41
CA VAL A 106 -2.53 7.84 -18.24
C VAL A 106 -2.30 9.31 -18.65
N ASP A 107 -3.30 10.13 -18.36
CA ASP A 107 -3.24 11.59 -18.47
C ASP A 107 -3.05 12.20 -17.08
N LEU A 108 -2.29 13.29 -16.98
CA LEU A 108 -2.04 13.97 -15.71
C LEU A 108 -3.32 14.63 -15.19
N VAL A 109 -3.70 14.28 -13.96
CA VAL A 109 -4.70 15.02 -13.17
C VAL A 109 -3.97 15.72 -12.03
N THR A 110 -3.96 17.06 -12.05
CA THR A 110 -3.30 17.88 -11.02
C THR A 110 -4.23 18.12 -9.84
N GLN A 111 -3.67 18.13 -8.63
CA GLN A 111 -4.41 18.58 -7.45
C GLN A 111 -4.42 20.12 -7.39
N PRO A 112 -5.57 20.75 -7.15
CA PRO A 112 -5.65 22.21 -7.05
C PRO A 112 -5.09 22.77 -5.72
N TRP A 113 -5.00 21.91 -4.69
CA TRP A 113 -4.38 22.19 -3.40
C TRP A 113 -3.91 20.89 -2.74
N ASP A 114 -3.12 21.01 -1.68
CA ASP A 114 -2.53 19.86 -1.00
C ASP A 114 -3.58 18.96 -0.33
N GLY A 115 -3.32 17.64 -0.36
CA GLY A 115 -4.15 16.63 0.29
C GLY A 115 -5.08 15.86 -0.64
N LEU A 116 -5.02 16.06 -1.96
CA LEU A 116 -5.85 15.35 -2.95
C LEU A 116 -5.05 14.40 -3.84
N CYS A 117 -3.82 14.06 -3.47
CA CYS A 117 -2.92 13.25 -4.30
C CYS A 117 -3.46 11.83 -4.53
N GLY A 118 -4.09 11.21 -3.54
CA GLY A 118 -4.73 9.90 -3.69
C GLY A 118 -5.93 9.91 -4.65
N GLN A 119 -6.81 10.92 -4.53
CA GLN A 119 -7.93 11.14 -5.45
C GLN A 119 -7.44 11.39 -6.88
N SER A 120 -6.38 12.18 -7.02
CA SER A 120 -5.75 12.44 -8.31
C SER A 120 -5.19 11.16 -8.92
N CYS A 121 -4.54 10.29 -8.14
CA CYS A 121 -4.08 8.98 -8.61
C CYS A 121 -5.22 8.09 -9.11
N ILE A 122 -6.33 8.02 -8.37
CA ILE A 122 -7.52 7.29 -8.80
C ILE A 122 -8.09 7.89 -10.08
N ALA A 123 -8.21 9.22 -10.19
CA ALA A 123 -8.69 9.89 -11.38
C ALA A 123 -7.84 9.55 -12.62
N MET A 124 -6.51 9.58 -12.46
CA MET A 124 -5.55 9.24 -13.52
C MET A 124 -5.70 7.79 -13.98
N ILE A 125 -5.81 6.84 -13.04
CA ILE A 125 -5.97 5.42 -13.34
C ILE A 125 -7.35 5.12 -13.95
N ALA A 126 -8.40 5.73 -13.40
CA ALA A 126 -9.78 5.51 -13.82
C ALA A 126 -10.16 6.30 -15.08
N GLY A 127 -9.34 7.25 -15.53
CA GLY A 127 -9.66 8.14 -16.65
C GLY A 127 -10.84 9.07 -16.36
N THR A 128 -11.01 9.47 -15.11
CA THR A 128 -12.09 10.36 -14.66
C THR A 128 -11.53 11.74 -14.31
N THR A 129 -12.42 12.69 -14.07
CA THR A 129 -12.05 13.97 -13.46
C THR A 129 -11.71 13.80 -11.98
N LEU A 130 -11.03 14.81 -11.41
CA LEU A 130 -10.76 14.85 -9.97
C LEU A 130 -12.05 14.89 -9.15
N ASP A 131 -13.06 15.65 -9.58
CA ASP A 131 -14.33 15.77 -8.88
C ASP A 131 -15.07 14.43 -8.82
N GLU A 132 -15.14 13.70 -9.94
CA GLU A 132 -15.71 12.36 -9.99
C GLU A 132 -14.95 11.38 -9.07
N ALA A 133 -13.62 11.44 -9.05
CA ALA A 133 -12.83 10.60 -8.16
C ALA A 133 -13.07 10.93 -6.68
N CYS A 134 -13.19 12.21 -6.32
CA CYS A 134 -13.54 12.64 -4.97
C CYS A 134 -14.92 12.11 -4.54
N ASP A 135 -15.91 12.18 -5.42
CA ASP A 135 -17.28 11.71 -5.18
C ASP A 135 -17.33 10.18 -5.01
N ILE A 136 -16.62 9.43 -5.87
CA ILE A 136 -16.55 7.97 -5.80
C ILE A 136 -15.83 7.53 -4.52
N MET A 137 -14.65 8.10 -4.24
CA MET A 137 -13.84 7.75 -3.07
C MET A 137 -14.50 8.18 -1.74
N LYS A 138 -15.44 9.13 -1.78
CA LYS A 138 -16.07 9.77 -0.61
C LYS A 138 -15.05 10.29 0.40
N CYS A 139 -13.96 10.87 -0.11
CA CYS A 139 -12.83 11.36 0.69
C CYS A 139 -12.58 12.84 0.46
N ARG A 140 -12.38 13.58 1.56
CA ARG A 140 -11.92 14.98 1.55
C ARG A 140 -10.39 15.06 1.51
N GLU A 141 -9.84 16.27 1.58
CA GLU A 141 -8.40 16.47 1.64
C GLU A 141 -7.77 15.71 2.80
N TRP A 142 -6.58 15.15 2.58
CA TRP A 142 -5.77 14.42 3.56
C TRP A 142 -6.42 13.13 4.09
N GLN A 143 -7.52 12.68 3.48
CA GLN A 143 -8.24 11.48 3.91
C GLN A 143 -7.98 10.25 3.04
N ALA A 144 -7.31 10.40 1.90
CA ALA A 144 -6.96 9.27 1.05
C ALA A 144 -5.83 8.45 1.69
N ASN A 145 -6.05 7.14 1.76
CA ASN A 145 -5.07 6.14 2.18
C ASN A 145 -5.14 4.95 1.21
N MET A 146 -4.23 3.98 1.35
CA MET A 146 -4.19 2.84 0.43
C MET A 146 -5.42 1.94 0.51
N SER A 147 -5.99 1.74 1.71
CA SER A 147 -7.21 0.94 1.87
C SER A 147 -8.38 1.51 1.07
N LYS A 148 -8.59 2.83 1.12
CA LYS A 148 -9.67 3.50 0.37
C LYS A 148 -9.41 3.52 -1.12
N MET A 149 -8.15 3.70 -1.54
CA MET A 149 -7.78 3.60 -2.95
C MET A 149 -8.03 2.18 -3.48
N ILE A 150 -7.65 1.13 -2.74
CA ILE A 150 -7.95 -0.27 -3.09
C ILE A 150 -9.45 -0.49 -3.20
N ALA A 151 -10.23 -0.10 -2.18
CA ALA A 151 -11.68 -0.22 -2.21
C ALA A 151 -12.31 0.52 -3.41
N THR A 152 -11.72 1.64 -3.81
CA THR A 152 -12.18 2.40 -4.99
C THR A 152 -11.81 1.72 -6.29
N LEU A 153 -10.61 1.14 -6.41
CA LEU A 153 -10.21 0.34 -7.57
C LEU A 153 -11.13 -0.87 -7.73
N GLU A 154 -11.41 -1.58 -6.63
CA GLU A 154 -12.37 -2.70 -6.60
C GLU A 154 -13.77 -2.25 -7.01
N TYR A 155 -14.25 -1.13 -6.48
CA TYR A 155 -15.53 -0.53 -6.89
C TYR A 155 -15.54 -0.21 -8.38
N LEU A 156 -14.45 0.29 -8.96
CA LEU A 156 -14.36 0.64 -10.38
C LEU A 156 -14.11 -0.56 -11.30
N GLY A 157 -13.97 -1.77 -10.74
CA GLY A 157 -13.61 -2.98 -11.48
C GLY A 157 -12.16 -3.00 -11.97
N ILE A 158 -11.32 -2.08 -11.50
CA ILE A 158 -9.92 -1.96 -11.92
C ILE A 158 -9.10 -2.99 -11.13
N ARG A 159 -8.43 -3.90 -11.85
CA ARG A 159 -7.59 -4.92 -11.23
C ARG A 159 -6.31 -4.30 -10.68
N HIS A 160 -5.90 -4.80 -9.53
CA HIS A 160 -4.62 -4.49 -8.90
C HIS A 160 -4.02 -5.78 -8.33
N ALA A 161 -2.73 -5.74 -8.01
CA ALA A 161 -2.11 -6.86 -7.30
C ALA A 161 -2.77 -7.09 -5.94
N ASP A 162 -2.76 -8.34 -5.49
CA ASP A 162 -3.24 -8.74 -4.17
C ASP A 162 -2.27 -8.37 -3.04
N LYS A 163 -1.16 -7.69 -3.38
CA LYS A 163 -0.12 -7.27 -2.46
C LYS A 163 0.31 -5.81 -2.66
N ILE A 164 0.62 -5.14 -1.56
CA ILE A 164 1.40 -3.90 -1.53
C ILE A 164 2.85 -4.25 -1.21
N VAL A 165 3.79 -3.68 -1.96
CA VAL A 165 5.24 -3.90 -1.77
C VAL A 165 5.86 -2.65 -1.15
N TYR A 166 6.47 -2.78 0.03
CA TYR A 166 7.22 -1.73 0.70
C TYR A 166 8.70 -1.87 0.41
N THR A 167 9.25 -0.93 -0.36
CA THR A 167 10.65 -0.91 -0.79
C THR A 167 11.53 -0.14 0.19
N LEU A 168 10.95 0.79 0.96
CA LEU A 168 11.64 1.59 1.98
C LEU A 168 12.90 2.30 1.45
N GLY A 169 12.83 2.80 0.22
CA GLY A 169 13.91 3.50 -0.48
C GLY A 169 14.90 2.60 -1.22
N LYS A 170 14.67 1.28 -1.21
CA LYS A 170 15.44 0.34 -2.05
C LYS A 170 15.09 0.57 -3.53
N ILE A 171 16.11 0.66 -4.37
CA ILE A 171 15.95 0.75 -5.81
C ILE A 171 15.40 -0.58 -6.32
N VAL A 172 14.24 -0.52 -6.97
CA VAL A 172 13.56 -1.66 -7.60
C VAL A 172 13.09 -1.25 -8.99
N GLU A 173 12.80 -2.24 -9.82
CA GLU A 173 12.04 -2.02 -11.04
C GLU A 173 10.56 -1.91 -10.67
N LEU A 174 9.91 -0.82 -11.10
CA LEU A 174 8.48 -0.62 -10.86
C LEU A 174 7.67 -1.28 -11.98
N PRO A 175 6.45 -1.77 -11.69
CA PRO A 175 5.54 -2.29 -12.69
C PRO A 175 5.19 -1.27 -13.78
N GLY A 176 4.71 -1.77 -14.92
CA GLY A 176 4.25 -0.94 -16.05
C GLY A 176 3.17 0.07 -15.66
N CYS A 177 2.29 -0.28 -14.70
CA CYS A 177 1.35 0.65 -14.08
C CYS A 177 1.31 0.43 -12.56
N CYS A 178 1.48 1.49 -11.76
CA CYS A 178 1.41 1.39 -10.31
C CYS A 178 1.03 2.71 -9.62
N ILE A 179 0.44 2.60 -8.44
CA ILE A 179 0.35 3.71 -7.47
C ILE A 179 1.60 3.66 -6.61
N ILE A 180 2.37 4.74 -6.56
CA ILE A 180 3.61 4.86 -5.81
C ILE A 180 3.34 5.66 -4.54
N MET A 181 3.88 5.18 -3.43
CA MET A 181 3.91 5.88 -2.15
C MET A 181 5.25 6.56 -1.97
N GLU A 182 5.28 7.88 -1.95
CA GLU A 182 6.47 8.67 -1.66
C GLU A 182 6.47 9.15 -0.20
N ARG A 183 7.64 9.12 0.44
CA ARG A 183 7.85 9.68 1.77
C ARG A 183 7.76 11.21 1.74
N MET A 184 6.78 11.78 2.41
CA MET A 184 6.63 13.24 2.56
C MET A 184 6.52 13.67 4.04
N GLY A 185 7.65 13.61 4.75
CA GLY A 185 7.69 14.03 6.15
C GLY A 185 6.77 13.17 7.03
N ARG A 186 5.71 13.79 7.58
CA ARG A 186 4.69 13.09 8.40
C ARG A 186 3.56 12.47 7.57
N TYR A 187 3.46 12.80 6.28
CA TYR A 187 2.41 12.32 5.40
C TYR A 187 2.99 11.44 4.29
N SER A 188 2.13 10.63 3.68
CA SER A 188 2.46 9.95 2.43
C SER A 188 1.99 10.81 1.26
N HIS A 189 2.82 10.93 0.24
CA HIS A 189 2.43 11.49 -1.05
C HIS A 189 2.21 10.35 -2.05
N TYR A 190 1.25 10.52 -2.96
CA TYR A 190 0.91 9.49 -3.94
C TYR A 190 1.07 10.04 -5.35
N LEU A 191 1.62 9.21 -6.23
CA LEU A 191 1.76 9.48 -7.65
C LEU A 191 1.57 8.20 -8.47
N VAL A 192 1.35 8.32 -9.78
CA VAL A 192 1.17 7.18 -10.67
C VAL A 192 2.43 6.93 -11.50
N GLY A 193 2.93 5.70 -11.49
CA GLY A 193 3.90 5.23 -12.47
C GLY A 193 3.16 4.60 -13.66
N TYR A 194 3.49 5.01 -14.89
CA TYR A 194 2.96 4.39 -16.10
C TYR A 194 4.01 4.39 -17.22
N GLU A 195 4.36 3.20 -17.72
CA GLU A 195 5.28 2.99 -18.86
C GLU A 195 6.59 3.79 -18.73
N GLY A 196 7.19 3.75 -17.53
CA GLY A 196 8.46 4.42 -17.22
C GLY A 196 8.36 5.94 -16.99
N LYS A 197 7.16 6.51 -16.97
CA LYS A 197 6.90 7.91 -16.58
C LYS A 197 6.21 8.00 -15.24
N TYR A 198 6.36 9.15 -14.59
CA TYR A 198 5.79 9.41 -13.27
C TYR A 198 4.85 10.61 -13.35
N TYR A 199 3.60 10.41 -12.94
CA TYR A 199 2.55 11.41 -13.01
C TYR A 199 2.26 11.89 -11.59
N ASP A 200 2.89 12.99 -11.24
CA ASP A 200 2.78 13.60 -9.92
C ASP A 200 1.69 14.68 -9.94
N PRO A 201 0.66 14.58 -9.08
CA PRO A 201 -0.44 15.56 -9.03
C PRO A 201 0.01 17.00 -8.74
N ASN A 202 1.19 17.21 -8.17
CA ASN A 202 1.75 18.50 -7.81
C ASN A 202 2.87 18.95 -8.78
N LEU A 203 3.74 18.02 -9.18
CA LEU A 203 4.94 18.32 -9.99
C LEU A 203 4.74 18.09 -11.50
N GLY A 204 3.65 17.45 -11.90
CA GLY A 204 3.35 17.10 -13.28
C GLY A 204 4.02 15.80 -13.74
N VAL A 205 4.28 15.70 -15.05
CA VAL A 205 4.86 14.48 -15.64
C VAL A 205 6.38 14.53 -15.56
N LEU A 206 6.97 13.63 -14.78
CA LEU A 206 8.40 13.49 -14.57
C LEU A 206 8.96 12.30 -15.39
N LYS A 207 10.16 12.47 -15.93
CA LYS A 207 10.90 11.39 -16.61
C LYS A 207 11.78 10.58 -15.65
N GLU A 208 12.17 11.20 -14.54
CA GLU A 208 13.03 10.63 -13.53
C GLU A 208 12.38 10.84 -12.17
N PHE A 209 12.51 9.84 -11.31
CA PHE A 209 11.98 9.86 -9.96
C PHE A 209 13.03 9.34 -8.99
N ASP A 210 13.17 10.02 -7.85
CA ASP A 210 14.13 9.61 -6.82
C ASP A 210 13.60 8.37 -6.09
N MET A 211 14.03 7.20 -6.56
CA MET A 211 13.62 5.91 -5.99
C MET A 211 13.93 5.76 -4.50
N THR A 212 14.87 6.54 -3.96
CA THR A 212 15.20 6.50 -2.53
C THR A 212 14.08 7.04 -1.64
N LYS A 213 13.12 7.79 -2.23
CA LYS A 213 11.94 8.30 -1.55
C LYS A 213 10.72 7.39 -1.64
N VAL A 214 10.77 6.34 -2.47
CA VAL A 214 9.68 5.37 -2.58
C VAL A 214 9.60 4.57 -1.29
N VAL A 215 8.46 4.66 -0.61
CA VAL A 215 8.15 3.84 0.57
C VAL A 215 7.61 2.49 0.12
N GLY A 216 6.77 2.49 -0.90
CA GLY A 216 6.17 1.30 -1.46
C GLY A 216 5.32 1.60 -2.69
N TYR A 217 4.69 0.57 -3.25
CA TYR A 217 3.80 0.70 -4.39
C TYR A 217 2.72 -0.39 -4.40
N LEU A 218 1.63 -0.11 -5.11
CA LEU A 218 0.60 -1.06 -5.51
C LEU A 218 0.60 -1.17 -7.03
N GLU A 219 0.79 -2.38 -7.54
CA GLU A 219 0.69 -2.66 -8.97
C GLU A 219 -0.77 -2.62 -9.44
N ILE A 220 -0.99 -1.99 -10.59
CA ILE A 220 -2.27 -1.98 -11.29
C ILE A 220 -2.17 -2.92 -12.48
N ILE A 221 -3.09 -3.86 -12.59
CA ILE A 221 -3.09 -4.88 -13.65
C ILE A 221 -3.93 -4.32 -14.80
N ALA A 222 -3.26 -3.55 -15.66
CA ALA A 222 -3.82 -2.90 -16.85
C ALA A 222 -4.19 -3.89 -17.96
#